data_AF-A0AAE1APQ2-F1
#
_entry.id   AF-A0AAE1APQ2-F1
#
_cell.length_a   1.000
_cell.length_b   1.000
_cell.length_c   1.000
_cell.angle_alpha   90.00
_cell.angle_beta   90.00
_cell.angle_gamma   90.00
#
_symmetry.space_group_name_H-M   'P 1'
#
loop_
_entity.id
_entity.type
_entity.pdbx_description
1 polymer ?
#
loop_
_entity_poly.entity_id
_entity_poly.type
_entity_poly.pdbx_seq_one_letter_code
_entity_poly.pdbx_strand_id
1 'polypeptide(L)'
;MLYGRNKNALFEVDWNGDGTIAVRAPNGKYIQSRQTGQLVGISDSAATEKEKFYVRIINRPLLLLKNEHGFVGMKGPGKTEVQCSRTMYEIIYVEPSNDGHYFLKGVNNKYWRLNEDASIVSDASTPEPFLLQPQGSSILTIKGPNGCFIKGEQNGIFRCIGQELEPNMLWEY
;
A
#
# COMPACT_ATOMS: atom_id res chain seq x y z
N MET A 1 27.85 0.19 -7.29
CA MET A 1 28.64 -0.49 -6.24
C MET A 1 28.28 0.17 -4.90
N LEU A 2 27.33 -0.38 -4.15
CA LEU A 2 26.88 0.19 -2.86
C LEU A 2 27.73 -0.40 -1.73
N TYR A 3 28.65 0.38 -1.17
CA TYR A 3 29.37 0.03 0.05
C TYR A 3 28.40 -0.02 1.26
N GLY A 4 28.54 -1.04 2.14
CA GLY A 4 28.29 -0.85 3.57
C GLY A 4 26.95 -1.23 4.20
N ARG A 5 26.11 -2.10 3.62
CA ARG A 5 24.96 -2.65 4.38
C ARG A 5 25.42 -3.80 5.28
N ASN A 6 25.33 -3.61 6.60
CA ASN A 6 25.49 -4.70 7.56
C ASN A 6 24.40 -5.75 7.28
N LYS A 7 24.80 -6.96 6.89
CA LYS A 7 23.85 -8.05 6.60
C LYS A 7 22.94 -8.37 7.78
N ASN A 8 23.41 -8.13 9.02
CA ASN A 8 22.62 -8.34 10.23
C ASN A 8 21.52 -7.29 10.45
N ALA A 9 21.49 -6.23 9.64
CA ALA A 9 20.46 -5.18 9.66
C ALA A 9 19.49 -5.27 8.48
N LEU A 10 19.54 -6.35 7.70
CA LEU A 10 18.63 -6.60 6.59
C LEU A 10 17.48 -7.51 7.04
N PHE A 11 16.26 -7.03 6.89
CA PHE A 11 15.06 -7.78 7.20
C PHE A 11 14.21 -7.92 5.95
N GLU A 12 13.51 -9.02 5.85
CA GLU A 12 12.52 -9.25 4.82
C GLU A 12 11.13 -9.11 5.42
N VAL A 13 10.21 -8.60 4.62
CA VAL A 13 8.83 -8.32 5.03
C VAL A 13 7.91 -9.15 4.17
N ASP A 14 7.14 -10.02 4.82
CA ASP A 14 6.07 -10.77 4.19
C ASP A 14 4.74 -10.07 4.47
N TRP A 15 4.04 -9.69 3.40
CA TRP A 15 2.74 -9.05 3.48
C TRP A 15 1.64 -10.11 3.51
N ASN A 16 0.92 -10.24 4.62
CA ASN A 16 -0.09 -11.28 4.79
C ASN A 16 -1.40 -10.97 4.05
N GLY A 17 -1.60 -9.71 3.65
CA GLY A 17 -2.77 -9.26 2.90
C GLY A 17 -4.02 -8.96 3.75
N ASP A 18 -3.91 -9.06 5.07
CA ASP A 18 -4.97 -8.81 6.06
C ASP A 18 -4.70 -7.57 6.94
N GLY A 19 -3.77 -6.70 6.51
CA GLY A 19 -3.29 -5.56 7.30
C GLY A 19 -2.04 -5.86 8.14
N THR A 20 -1.72 -7.14 8.34
CA THR A 20 -0.53 -7.56 9.06
C THR A 20 0.66 -7.86 8.15
N ILE A 21 1.85 -7.81 8.73
CA ILE A 21 3.09 -8.31 8.16
C ILE A 21 3.73 -9.32 9.09
N ALA A 22 4.60 -10.15 8.52
CA ALA A 22 5.63 -10.87 9.24
C ALA A 22 7.01 -10.34 8.85
N VAL A 23 7.94 -10.33 9.80
CA VAL A 23 9.31 -9.84 9.56
C VAL A 23 10.29 -10.98 9.74
N ARG A 24 11.05 -11.30 8.70
CA ARG A 24 12.09 -12.33 8.73
C ARG A 24 13.45 -11.70 8.93
N ALA A 25 14.16 -12.16 9.95
CA ALA A 25 15.50 -11.72 10.30
C ALA A 25 16.57 -12.39 9.40
N PRO A 26 17.80 -11.85 9.35
CA PRO A 26 18.90 -12.41 8.54
C PRO A 26 19.24 -13.87 8.84
N ASN A 27 18.89 -14.37 10.02
CA ASN A 27 19.07 -15.78 10.42
C ASN A 27 17.99 -16.72 9.86
N GLY A 28 17.08 -16.20 9.01
CA GLY A 28 15.98 -16.95 8.39
C GLY A 28 14.76 -17.16 9.30
N LYS A 29 14.79 -16.68 10.55
CA LYS A 29 13.69 -16.83 11.51
C LYS A 29 12.78 -15.60 11.49
N TYR A 30 11.50 -15.81 11.76
CA TYR A 30 10.54 -14.74 11.98
C TYR A 30 10.75 -14.09 13.35
N ILE A 31 10.56 -12.76 13.37
CA ILE A 31 10.53 -11.96 14.59
C ILE A 31 9.22 -12.23 15.31
N GLN A 32 9.33 -12.53 16.60
CA GLN A 32 8.23 -12.75 17.50
C GLN A 32 8.23 -11.68 18.60
N SER A 33 7.06 -11.16 18.96
CA SER A 33 6.83 -10.38 20.17
C SER A 33 6.61 -11.28 21.39
N ARG A 34 7.43 -11.07 22.43
CA ARG A 34 7.25 -11.73 23.73
C ARG A 34 6.31 -10.92 24.61
N GLN A 35 5.70 -11.59 25.60
CA GLN A 35 4.86 -10.93 26.61
C GLN A 35 5.61 -9.83 27.38
N THR A 36 6.94 -9.89 27.44
CA THR A 36 7.80 -8.88 28.05
C THR A 36 8.04 -7.65 27.15
N GLY A 37 7.50 -7.62 25.94
CA GLY A 37 7.71 -6.55 24.94
C GLY A 37 8.98 -6.69 24.10
N GLN A 38 9.82 -7.70 24.36
CA GLN A 38 11.01 -7.96 23.55
C GLN A 38 10.66 -8.56 22.19
N LEU A 39 11.37 -8.12 21.15
CA LEU A 39 11.32 -8.70 19.81
C LEU A 39 12.50 -9.65 19.61
N VAL A 40 12.23 -10.89 19.17
CA VAL A 40 13.27 -11.92 18.99
C VAL A 40 13.06 -12.69 17.69
N GLY A 41 14.13 -12.85 16.89
CA GLY A 41 14.11 -13.63 15.64
C GLY A 41 14.36 -15.12 15.91
N ILE A 42 13.33 -15.84 16.36
CA ILE A 42 13.45 -17.27 16.75
C ILE A 42 12.41 -18.18 16.08
N SER A 43 11.32 -17.64 15.54
CA SER A 43 10.22 -18.46 15.04
C SER A 43 10.53 -19.02 13.65
N ASP A 44 10.16 -20.27 13.40
CA ASP A 44 10.25 -20.92 12.09
C ASP A 44 9.06 -20.63 11.17
N SER A 45 7.96 -20.10 11.72
CA SER A 45 6.77 -19.75 10.94
C SER A 45 6.12 -18.47 11.46
N ALA A 46 5.40 -17.79 10.56
CA ALA A 46 4.58 -16.62 10.89
C ALA A 46 3.10 -16.98 11.15
N ALA A 47 2.85 -18.21 11.62
CA ALA A 47 1.50 -18.76 11.70
C ALA A 47 0.70 -18.28 12.93
N THR A 48 1.35 -17.62 13.90
CA THR A 48 0.70 -17.19 15.14
C THR A 48 0.63 -15.68 15.25
N GLU A 49 -0.24 -15.19 16.14
CA GLU A 49 -0.39 -13.75 16.40
C GLU A 49 0.87 -13.09 16.96
N LYS A 50 1.83 -13.87 17.49
CA LYS A 50 3.04 -13.30 18.06
C LYS A 50 4.04 -12.83 17.00
N GLU A 51 3.92 -13.31 15.76
CA GLU A 51 4.76 -12.93 14.62
C GLU A 51 4.09 -11.90 13.70
N LYS A 52 2.85 -11.51 13.99
CA LYS A 52 2.08 -10.54 13.20
C LYS A 52 2.23 -9.13 13.74
N PHE A 53 2.54 -8.20 12.85
CA PHE A 53 2.69 -6.78 13.17
C PHE A 53 1.86 -5.92 12.22
N TYR A 54 1.35 -4.80 12.72
CA TYR A 54 0.74 -3.77 11.87
C TYR A 54 1.80 -2.74 11.45
N VAL A 55 1.76 -2.33 10.18
CA VAL A 55 2.62 -1.26 9.65
C VAL A 55 1.83 0.04 9.57
N ARG A 56 2.35 1.10 10.18
CA ARG A 56 1.76 2.44 10.11
C ARG A 56 2.72 3.44 9.46
N ILE A 57 2.32 4.02 8.34
CA ILE A 57 3.01 5.14 7.70
C ILE A 57 2.54 6.43 8.40
N ILE A 58 3.41 7.02 9.22
CA ILE A 58 3.07 8.21 10.02
C ILE A 58 3.45 9.53 9.36
N ASN A 59 4.38 9.49 8.40
CA ASN A 59 4.96 10.67 7.75
C ASN A 59 4.40 10.91 6.34
N ARG A 60 3.25 10.31 6.01
CA ARG A 60 2.51 10.51 4.76
C ARG A 60 1.00 10.59 5.02
N PRO A 61 0.52 11.65 5.69
CA PRO A 61 -0.92 11.91 5.78
C PRO A 61 -1.54 12.27 4.41
N LEU A 62 -0.70 12.62 3.43
CA LEU A 62 -1.06 12.93 2.06
C LEU A 62 -0.14 12.13 1.13
N LEU A 63 -0.66 11.70 -0.02
CA LEU A 63 0.10 11.09 -1.11
C LEU A 63 -0.07 11.88 -2.40
N LEU A 64 0.98 11.86 -3.21
CA LEU A 64 0.97 12.31 -4.60
C LEU A 64 1.45 11.12 -5.43
N LEU A 65 0.51 10.37 -6.01
CA LEU A 65 0.87 9.14 -6.70
C LEU A 65 1.21 9.40 -8.16
N LYS A 66 2.28 8.76 -8.63
CA LYS A 66 2.73 8.84 -10.02
C LYS A 66 3.28 7.50 -10.50
N ASN A 67 3.08 7.22 -11.78
CA ASN A 67 3.81 6.17 -12.51
C ASN A 67 4.37 6.73 -13.83
N GLU A 68 4.84 5.85 -14.73
CA GLU A 68 5.38 6.24 -16.04
C GLU A 68 4.36 6.92 -16.96
N HIS A 69 3.06 6.74 -16.72
CA HIS A 69 1.97 7.30 -17.54
C HIS A 69 1.51 8.69 -17.05
N GLY A 70 1.82 9.07 -15.82
CA GLY A 70 1.48 10.37 -15.26
C GLY A 70 1.08 10.29 -13.79
N PHE A 71 0.44 11.35 -13.33
CA PHE A 71 -0.10 11.45 -11.98
C PHE A 71 -1.46 10.78 -11.86
N VAL A 72 -1.74 10.30 -10.66
CA VAL A 72 -3.05 9.78 -10.26
C VAL A 72 -3.95 10.91 -9.79
N GLY A 73 -5.21 10.90 -10.22
CA GLY A 73 -6.25 11.80 -9.75
C GLY A 73 -7.56 11.59 -10.51
N MET A 74 -8.60 12.33 -10.15
CA MET A 74 -9.91 12.20 -10.82
C MET A 74 -9.81 12.60 -12.31
N LYS A 75 -10.63 12.05 -13.20
CA LYS A 75 -10.57 12.34 -14.66
C LYS A 75 -10.74 13.82 -15.01
N GLY A 76 -11.44 14.56 -14.16
CA GLY A 76 -11.63 15.99 -14.31
C GLY A 76 -12.68 16.54 -13.33
N PRO A 77 -12.99 17.85 -13.41
CA PRO A 77 -14.00 18.47 -12.57
C PRO A 77 -15.37 17.76 -12.71
N GLY A 78 -16.01 17.44 -11.58
CA GLY A 78 -17.31 16.78 -11.55
C GLY A 78 -17.30 15.29 -11.94
N LYS A 79 -16.14 14.72 -12.26
CA LYS A 79 -15.95 13.28 -12.46
C LYS A 79 -15.43 12.64 -11.19
N THR A 80 -15.83 11.40 -10.94
CA THR A 80 -15.44 10.66 -9.73
C THR A 80 -14.44 9.56 -10.07
N GLU A 81 -14.36 9.14 -11.34
CA GLU A 81 -13.43 8.14 -11.80
C GLU A 81 -11.99 8.62 -11.64
N VAL A 82 -11.14 7.78 -11.04
CA VAL A 82 -9.71 8.03 -10.87
C VAL A 82 -8.95 7.43 -12.05
N GLN A 83 -7.92 8.13 -12.52
CA GLN A 83 -7.04 7.71 -13.61
C GLN A 83 -5.58 7.99 -13.28
N CYS A 84 -4.63 7.38 -14.01
CA CYS A 84 -3.18 7.53 -13.80
C CYS A 84 -2.41 8.21 -14.95
N SER A 85 -3.08 8.96 -15.81
CA SER A 85 -2.47 9.65 -16.97
C SER A 85 -2.53 11.19 -16.88
N ARG A 86 -2.69 11.74 -15.67
CA ARG A 86 -2.80 13.19 -15.49
C ARG A 86 -1.44 13.87 -15.63
N THR A 87 -1.44 15.06 -16.21
CA THR A 87 -0.26 15.94 -16.27
C THR A 87 -0.01 16.67 -14.95
N MET A 88 -1.07 16.91 -14.16
CA MET A 88 -1.01 17.58 -12.86
C MET A 88 -1.34 16.58 -11.75
N TYR A 89 -0.59 16.67 -10.65
CA TYR A 89 -0.85 15.90 -9.44
C TYR A 89 -2.17 16.30 -8.79
N GLU A 90 -2.73 15.38 -8.02
CA GLU A 90 -3.83 15.63 -7.11
C GLU A 90 -3.46 15.09 -5.72
N ILE A 91 -3.91 15.78 -4.67
CA ILE A 91 -3.68 15.34 -3.30
C ILE A 91 -4.63 14.19 -2.99
N ILE A 92 -4.08 13.10 -2.47
CA ILE A 92 -4.84 11.99 -1.91
C ILE A 92 -4.62 12.01 -0.40
N TYR A 93 -5.69 12.23 0.36
CA TYR A 93 -5.64 12.18 1.82
C TYR A 93 -5.62 10.73 2.29
N VAL A 94 -4.76 10.44 3.27
CA VAL A 94 -4.56 9.10 3.83
C VAL A 94 -4.98 9.09 5.30
N GLU A 95 -5.99 8.30 5.61
CA GLU A 95 -6.47 8.11 6.98
C GLU A 95 -6.14 6.68 7.43
N PRO A 96 -5.31 6.49 8.48
CA PRO A 96 -4.98 5.16 8.97
C PRO A 96 -6.14 4.56 9.78
N SER A 97 -6.36 3.27 9.60
CA SER A 97 -7.18 2.42 10.47
C SER A 97 -6.36 1.87 11.64
N ASN A 98 -7.02 1.16 12.56
CA ASN A 98 -6.39 0.48 13.71
C ASN A 98 -5.91 -0.94 13.40
N ASP A 99 -6.13 -1.43 12.18
CA ASP A 99 -5.86 -2.81 11.74
C ASP A 99 -4.89 -2.87 10.53
N GLY A 100 -4.08 -1.83 10.33
CA GLY A 100 -3.08 -1.77 9.25
C GLY A 100 -3.61 -1.34 7.89
N HIS A 101 -4.92 -1.17 7.73
CA HIS A 101 -5.53 -0.59 6.54
C HIS A 101 -5.45 0.94 6.52
N TYR A 102 -5.70 1.50 5.35
CA TYR A 102 -5.79 2.93 5.10
C TYR A 102 -7.07 3.23 4.31
N PHE A 103 -7.65 4.39 4.58
CA PHE A 103 -8.73 4.95 3.80
C PHE A 103 -8.17 6.11 2.97
N LEU A 104 -8.42 6.06 1.67
CA LEU A 104 -7.94 7.05 0.72
C LEU A 104 -9.08 7.98 0.36
N LYS A 105 -8.83 9.30 0.31
CA LYS A 105 -9.85 10.30 0.04
C LYS A 105 -9.35 11.33 -0.97
N GLY A 106 -10.16 11.63 -1.97
CA GLY A 106 -9.86 12.64 -2.99
C GLY A 106 -10.06 14.06 -2.47
N VAL A 107 -9.66 15.05 -3.26
CA VAL A 107 -9.83 16.48 -2.90
C VAL A 107 -11.30 16.92 -2.80
N ASN A 108 -12.21 16.11 -3.34
CA ASN A 108 -13.65 16.30 -3.20
C ASN A 108 -14.22 15.82 -1.84
N ASN A 109 -13.36 15.45 -0.89
CA ASN A 109 -13.73 14.95 0.44
C ASN A 109 -14.56 13.66 0.40
N LYS A 110 -14.44 12.87 -0.68
CA LYS A 110 -15.06 11.55 -0.83
C LYS A 110 -14.00 10.46 -0.80
N TYR A 111 -14.35 9.34 -0.17
CA TYR A 111 -13.45 8.20 -0.12
C TYR A 111 -13.35 7.54 -1.49
N TRP A 112 -12.16 7.02 -1.76
CA TRP A 112 -11.96 6.04 -2.81
C TRP A 112 -12.71 4.76 -2.45
N ARG A 113 -13.35 4.18 -3.46
CA ARG A 113 -13.95 2.85 -3.39
C ARG A 113 -13.73 2.09 -4.68
N LEU A 114 -13.96 0.79 -4.63
CA LEU A 114 -14.05 -0.02 -5.84
C LEU A 114 -15.42 0.16 -6.50
N ASN A 115 -15.39 0.25 -7.82
CA ASN A 115 -16.56 0.09 -8.66
C ASN A 115 -16.72 -1.38 -9.09
N GLU A 116 -17.88 -1.75 -9.65
CA GLU A 116 -18.18 -3.13 -10.05
C GLU A 116 -17.16 -3.73 -11.03
N ASP A 117 -16.58 -2.89 -11.90
CA ASP A 117 -15.54 -3.26 -12.88
C ASP A 117 -14.10 -3.22 -12.31
N ALA A 118 -13.98 -3.13 -10.98
CA ALA A 118 -12.75 -2.94 -10.23
C ALA A 118 -12.01 -1.62 -10.52
N SER A 119 -12.63 -0.65 -11.20
CA SER A 119 -12.09 0.72 -11.27
C SER A 119 -12.21 1.45 -9.94
N ILE A 120 -11.35 2.46 -9.75
CA ILE A 120 -11.39 3.30 -8.55
C ILE A 120 -12.20 4.56 -8.85
N VAL A 121 -13.15 4.84 -7.96
CA VAL A 121 -13.94 6.07 -7.98
C VAL A 121 -13.88 6.76 -6.62
N SER A 122 -13.88 8.09 -6.60
CA SER A 122 -13.81 8.94 -5.42
C SER A 122 -15.18 9.58 -5.15
N ASP A 123 -16.17 8.81 -4.73
CA ASP A 123 -17.54 9.28 -4.48
C ASP A 123 -18.17 8.74 -3.18
N ALA A 124 -17.46 7.86 -2.47
CA ALA A 124 -18.00 7.21 -1.29
C ALA A 124 -18.07 8.16 -0.09
N SER A 125 -19.17 8.06 0.66
CA SER A 125 -19.33 8.78 1.93
C SER A 125 -18.79 7.99 3.13
N THR A 126 -18.61 6.67 2.97
CA THR A 126 -18.02 5.77 3.95
C THR A 126 -16.66 5.26 3.46
N PRO A 127 -15.71 5.01 4.36
CA PRO A 127 -14.38 4.52 3.97
C PRO A 127 -14.40 3.07 3.48
N GLU A 128 -13.55 2.75 2.50
CA GLU A 128 -13.20 1.38 2.10
C GLU A 128 -11.72 1.11 2.36
N PRO A 129 -11.34 -0.10 2.83
CA PRO A 129 -9.98 -0.40 3.27
C PRO A 129 -9.05 -0.70 2.10
N PHE A 130 -7.91 -0.02 2.07
CA PHE A 130 -6.77 -0.30 1.19
C PHE A 130 -5.52 -0.65 2.01
N LEU A 131 -4.64 -1.45 1.45
CA LEU A 131 -3.31 -1.70 2.00
C LEU A 131 -2.27 -0.92 1.20
N LEU A 132 -1.43 -0.16 1.90
CA LEU A 132 -0.28 0.52 1.33
C LEU A 132 0.98 -0.28 1.68
N GLN A 133 1.67 -0.80 0.67
CA GLN A 133 2.83 -1.67 0.86
C GLN A 133 4.09 -1.02 0.28
N PRO A 134 4.95 -0.38 1.11
CA PRO A 134 6.21 0.17 0.65
C PRO A 134 7.12 -0.90 0.05
N GLN A 135 7.66 -0.62 -1.14
CA GLN A 135 8.59 -1.48 -1.90
C GLN A 135 10.01 -0.88 -1.96
N GLY A 136 10.23 0.28 -1.33
CA GLY A 136 11.50 1.01 -1.36
C GLY A 136 11.36 2.41 -0.78
N SER A 137 12.37 3.27 -0.98
CA SER A 137 12.44 4.59 -0.33
C SER A 137 11.36 5.59 -0.77
N SER A 138 10.66 5.36 -1.87
CA SER A 138 9.60 6.24 -2.39
C SER A 138 8.61 5.51 -3.30
N ILE A 139 8.56 4.18 -3.25
CA ILE A 139 7.69 3.36 -4.10
C ILE A 139 6.80 2.51 -3.20
N LEU A 140 5.52 2.44 -3.51
CA LEU A 140 4.56 1.55 -2.86
C LEU A 140 3.68 0.84 -3.88
N THR A 141 3.04 -0.23 -3.44
CA THR A 141 1.87 -0.80 -4.10
C THR A 141 0.63 -0.51 -3.27
N ILE A 142 -0.53 -0.52 -3.93
CA ILE A 142 -1.83 -0.34 -3.27
C ILE A 142 -2.66 -1.57 -3.55
N LYS A 143 -3.11 -2.26 -2.50
CA LYS A 143 -4.00 -3.42 -2.60
C LYS A 143 -5.40 -3.01 -2.15
N GLY A 144 -6.41 -3.28 -2.97
CA GLY A 144 -7.80 -2.96 -2.63
C GLY A 144 -8.48 -4.06 -1.82
N PRO A 145 -9.74 -3.82 -1.39
CA PRO A 145 -10.54 -4.75 -0.59
C PRO A 145 -10.86 -6.05 -1.32
N ASN A 146 -10.75 -6.09 -2.66
CA ASN A 146 -10.89 -7.32 -3.44
C ASN A 146 -9.62 -8.19 -3.47
N GLY A 147 -8.58 -7.84 -2.70
CA GLY A 147 -7.35 -8.60 -2.62
C GLY A 147 -6.45 -8.50 -3.85
N CYS A 148 -6.70 -7.56 -4.77
CA CYS A 148 -5.85 -7.30 -5.92
C CYS A 148 -5.06 -6.00 -5.76
N PHE A 149 -3.94 -5.87 -6.46
CA PHE A 149 -3.20 -4.63 -6.59
C PHE A 149 -3.86 -3.69 -7.59
N ILE A 150 -3.75 -2.40 -7.33
CA ILE A 150 -4.12 -1.37 -8.30
C ILE A 150 -3.05 -1.34 -9.40
N LYS A 151 -3.52 -1.56 -10.62
CA LYS A 151 -2.77 -1.55 -11.88
C LYS A 151 -3.12 -0.28 -12.66
N GLY A 152 -2.11 0.45 -13.10
CA GLY A 152 -2.22 1.55 -14.05
C GLY A 152 -1.88 1.10 -15.47
N GLU A 153 -2.56 1.62 -16.48
CA GLU A 153 -2.25 1.34 -17.89
C GLU A 153 -2.05 2.65 -18.70
N GLN A 154 -1.43 2.54 -19.87
CA GLN A 154 -1.05 3.68 -20.71
C GLN A 154 -2.24 4.57 -21.11
N ASN A 155 -3.43 4.00 -21.25
CA ASN A 155 -4.66 4.73 -21.56
C ASN A 155 -5.28 5.43 -20.33
N GLY A 156 -4.59 5.42 -19.18
CA GLY A 156 -5.03 6.02 -17.93
C GLY A 156 -5.94 5.14 -17.08
N ILE A 157 -6.25 3.91 -17.52
CA ILE A 157 -7.01 2.95 -16.71
C ILE A 157 -6.30 2.72 -15.38
N PHE A 158 -7.08 2.77 -14.30
CA PHE A 158 -6.60 2.60 -12.93
C PHE A 158 -7.57 1.66 -12.21
N ARG A 159 -7.20 0.37 -12.14
CA ARG A 159 -8.09 -0.72 -11.69
C ARG A 159 -7.42 -1.69 -10.74
N CYS A 160 -8.18 -2.20 -9.80
CA CYS A 160 -7.74 -3.13 -8.77
C CYS A 160 -7.81 -4.59 -9.27
N ILE A 161 -6.91 -4.98 -10.16
CA ILE A 161 -6.95 -6.29 -10.86
C ILE A 161 -5.61 -7.04 -10.83
N GLY A 162 -4.56 -6.46 -10.26
CA GLY A 162 -3.24 -7.09 -10.22
C GLY A 162 -3.17 -8.26 -9.24
N GLN A 163 -2.81 -9.45 -9.71
CA GLN A 163 -2.65 -10.64 -8.87
C GLN A 163 -1.20 -10.85 -8.42
N GLU A 164 -0.26 -10.56 -9.33
CA GLU A 164 1.18 -10.65 -9.10
C GLU A 164 1.81 -9.27 -9.30
N LEU A 165 2.92 -9.02 -8.60
CA LEU A 165 3.57 -7.72 -8.62
C LEU A 165 4.20 -7.43 -9.99
N GLU A 166 3.68 -6.43 -10.69
CA GLU A 166 4.22 -5.93 -11.96
C GLU A 166 4.64 -4.45 -11.84
N PRO A 167 5.53 -3.94 -12.73
CA PRO A 167 5.96 -2.54 -12.70
C PRO A 167 4.82 -1.52 -12.76
N ASN A 168 3.74 -1.82 -13.46
CA ASN A 168 2.57 -0.95 -13.61
C ASN A 168 1.65 -0.91 -12.37
N MET A 169 2.05 -1.58 -11.29
CA MET A 169 1.41 -1.54 -9.96
C MET A 169 2.23 -0.77 -8.94
N LEU A 170 3.40 -0.26 -9.35
CA LEU A 170 4.31 0.53 -8.52
C LEU A 170 3.97 2.01 -8.65
N TRP A 171 3.83 2.67 -7.50
CA TRP A 171 3.47 4.08 -7.40
C TRP A 171 4.55 4.84 -6.64
N GLU A 172 5.11 5.86 -7.28
CA GLU A 172 5.93 6.86 -6.60
C GLU A 172 5.05 7.74 -5.72
N TYR A 173 5.50 8.08 -4.51
CA TYR A 173 4.71 8.81 -3.50
C TYR A 173 5.50 9.81 -2.62
#